data_AF-A0A2N6EER4-F1
#
_entry.id   AF-A0A2N6EER4-F1
#
_cell.length_a   1.000
_cell.length_b   1.000
_cell.length_c   1.000
_cell.angle_alpha   90.00
_cell.angle_beta   90.00
_cell.angle_gamma   90.00
#
_symmetry.space_group_name_H-M   'P 1'
#
loop_
_entity.id
_entity.type
_entity.pdbx_description
1 polymer ?
#
loop_
_entity_poly.entity_id
_entity_poly.type
_entity_poly.pdbx_seq_one_letter_code
_entity_poly.pdbx_strand_id
1 'polypeptide(L)' 'MTIDELKGAVLALGADEKKAFILETLPELAKDAMQDPGFLTQLLPVFLGILKDSGMDLQQLLQLASMMSGAPAGGNQG' A
#
# COMPACT_ATOMS: atom_id res chain seq x y z
N MET A 1 -24.64 1.29 8.74
CA MET A 1 -23.83 1.18 7.53
C MET A 1 -23.23 -0.22 7.48
N THR A 2 -23.54 -0.98 6.44
CA THR A 2 -22.93 -2.28 6.18
C THR A 2 -21.57 -2.10 5.47
N ILE A 3 -20.75 -3.15 5.43
CA ILE A 3 -19.48 -3.12 4.69
C ILE A 3 -19.72 -2.86 3.20
N ASP A 4 -20.79 -3.39 2.62
CA ASP A 4 -21.15 -3.18 1.22
C ASP A 4 -21.57 -1.72 0.95
N GLU A 5 -22.33 -1.11 1.87
CA GLU A 5 -22.69 0.31 1.80
C GLU A 5 -21.44 1.20 1.89
N LEU A 6 -20.51 0.89 2.81
CA LEU A 6 -19.24 1.61 2.94
C LEU A 6 -18.38 1.49 1.68
N LYS A 7 -18.27 0.28 1.13
CA LYS A 7 -17.55 0.03 -0.13
C LYS A 7 -18.16 0.84 -1.27
N GLY A 8 -19.50 0.87 -1.37
CA GLY A 8 -20.20 1.69 -2.35
C GLY A 8 -19.85 3.17 -2.22
N ALA A 9 -19.88 3.71 -1.00
CA ALA A 9 -19.55 5.10 -0.72
C ALA A 9 -18.10 5.44 -1.09
N VAL A 10 -17.12 4.62 -0.70
CA VAL A 10 -15.69 4.83 -1.00
C VAL A 10 -15.42 4.76 -2.51
N LEU A 11 -16.05 3.83 -3.22
CA LEU A 11 -15.88 3.70 -4.67
C LEU A 11 -16.54 4.85 -5.45
N ALA A 12 -17.54 5.51 -4.88
CA ALA A 12 -18.19 6.68 -5.46
C ALA A 12 -17.39 7.99 -5.32
N LEU A 13 -16.37 8.03 -4.45
CA LEU A 13 -15.51 9.19 -4.26
C LEU A 13 -14.81 9.65 -5.55
N GLY A 14 -14.54 10.95 -5.64
CA GLY A 14 -13.71 11.54 -6.68
C GLY A 14 -12.24 11.09 -6.61
N ALA A 15 -11.46 11.35 -7.66
CA ALA A 15 -10.08 10.88 -7.73
C ALA A 15 -9.19 11.41 -6.58
N ASP A 16 -9.33 12.69 -6.22
CA ASP A 16 -8.53 13.28 -5.16
C ASP A 16 -8.99 12.84 -3.76
N GLU A 17 -10.29 12.64 -3.57
CA GLU A 17 -10.85 12.07 -2.35
C GLU A 17 -10.41 10.61 -2.14
N LYS A 18 -10.33 9.82 -3.23
CA LYS A 18 -9.77 8.46 -3.18
C LYS A 18 -8.30 8.46 -2.78
N LYS A 19 -7.50 9.41 -3.27
CA LYS A 19 -6.10 9.55 -2.85
C LYS A 19 -6.02 9.90 -1.36
N ALA A 20 -6.80 10.88 -0.90
CA ALA A 20 -6.83 11.25 0.51
C ALA A 20 -7.22 10.06 1.39
N PHE A 21 -8.27 9.32 1.01
CA PHE A 21 -8.68 8.10 1.71
C PHE A 21 -7.56 7.04 1.78
N ILE A 22 -6.84 6.80 0.66
CA ILE A 22 -5.72 5.85 0.63
C ILE A 22 -4.56 6.34 1.50
N LEU A 23 -4.23 7.63 1.49
CA LEU A 23 -3.07 8.16 2.20
C LEU A 23 -3.31 8.29 3.71
N GLU A 24 -4.54 8.60 4.11
CA GLU A 24 -4.88 8.95 5.49
C GLU A 24 -5.58 7.80 6.22
N THR A 25 -6.49 7.09 5.56
CA THR A 25 -7.34 6.07 6.22
C THR A 25 -6.79 4.66 6.08
N LEU A 26 -6.26 4.29 4.91
CA LEU A 26 -5.75 2.94 4.69
C LEU A 26 -4.64 2.51 5.69
N PRO A 27 -3.68 3.36 6.09
CA PRO A 27 -2.67 2.98 7.06
C PRO A 27 -3.24 2.64 8.44
N GLU A 28 -4.28 3.35 8.89
CA GLU A 28 -4.95 3.06 10.16
C GLU A 28 -5.69 1.72 10.09
N LEU A 29 -6.43 1.48 9.00
CA LEU A 29 -7.11 0.20 8.77
C LEU A 29 -6.11 -0.96 8.70
N ALA A 30 -4.98 -0.76 8.04
CA ALA A 30 -3.93 -1.75 7.94
C ALA A 30 -3.32 -2.06 9.31
N LYS A 31 -3.09 -1.07 10.17
CA LYS A 31 -2.54 -1.27 11.51
C LYS A 31 -3.40 -2.20 12.37
N ASP A 32 -4.71 -2.01 12.33
CA ASP A 32 -5.66 -2.83 13.07
C ASP A 32 -5.79 -4.23 12.48
N ALA A 33 -5.86 -4.34 11.15
CA ALA A 33 -5.96 -5.64 10.48
C ALA A 33 -4.67 -6.46 10.55
N MET A 34 -3.50 -5.81 10.60
CA MET A 34 -2.19 -6.45 10.78
C MET A 34 -2.00 -7.07 12.18
N GLN A 35 -2.91 -6.84 13.12
CA GLN A 35 -2.93 -7.58 14.39
C GLN A 35 -3.30 -9.06 14.17
N ASP A 36 -3.90 -9.42 13.02
CA ASP A 36 -4.13 -10.80 12.61
C ASP A 36 -2.95 -11.32 11.74
N PRO A 37 -2.16 -12.29 12.23
CA PRO A 37 -1.06 -12.87 11.47
C PRO A 37 -1.49 -13.50 10.14
N GLY A 38 -2.72 -13.99 10.04
CA GLY A 38 -3.28 -14.57 8.82
C GLY A 38 -3.56 -13.51 7.75
N PHE A 39 -3.88 -12.28 8.16
CA PHE A 39 -4.25 -11.20 7.25
C PHE A 39 -3.10 -10.77 6.33
N LEU A 40 -1.86 -10.78 6.82
CA LEU A 40 -0.69 -10.46 5.99
C LEU A 40 -0.57 -11.35 4.76
N THR A 41 -0.89 -12.64 4.90
CA THR A 41 -0.84 -13.59 3.77
C THR A 41 -1.96 -13.34 2.75
N GLN A 42 -3.11 -12.83 3.20
CA GLN A 42 -4.23 -12.44 2.35
C GLN A 42 -4.00 -11.10 1.64
N LEU A 43 -3.27 -10.19 2.29
CA LEU A 43 -2.98 -8.86 1.78
C LEU A 43 -1.90 -8.86 0.69
N LEU A 44 -0.94 -9.80 0.75
CA LEU A 44 0.13 -9.94 -0.24
C LEU A 44 -0.35 -9.97 -1.71
N PRO A 45 -1.28 -10.85 -2.13
CA PRO A 45 -1.74 -10.88 -3.52
C PRO A 45 -2.44 -9.58 -3.94
N VAL A 46 -3.09 -8.87 -3.02
CA VAL A 46 -3.74 -7.58 -3.29
C VAL A 46 -2.68 -6.52 -3.64
N PHE A 47 -1.60 -6.43 -2.86
CA PHE A 47 -0.50 -5.52 -3.17
C PHE A 47 0.19 -5.83 -4.50
N LEU A 48 0.44 -7.10 -4.79
CA LEU A 48 1.03 -7.50 -6.08
C LEU A 48 0.12 -7.13 -7.26
N GLY A 49 -1.20 -7.21 -7.09
CA GLY A 49 -2.16 -6.73 -8.08
C GLY A 49 -2.03 -5.23 -8.34
N ILE A 50 -1.97 -4.41 -7.28
CA ILE A 50 -1.81 -2.96 -7.39
C ILE A 50 -0.50 -2.59 -8.11
N LEU A 51 0.60 -3.28 -7.80
CA LEU A 51 1.89 -3.06 -8.45
C LEU A 51 1.85 -3.43 -9.94
N LYS A 52 1.25 -4.57 -10.27
CA LYS A 52 1.05 -4.98 -11.65
C LYS A 52 0.25 -3.93 -12.44
N ASP A 53 -0.82 -3.40 -11.85
CA ASP A 53 -1.68 -2.40 -12.49
C ASP A 53 -1.00 -1.02 -12.62
N SER A 54 -0.03 -0.70 -11.76
CA SER A 54 0.79 0.50 -11.88
C SER A 54 1.90 0.38 -12.94
N GLY A 55 2.15 -0.83 -13.45
CA GLY A 55 3.23 -1.13 -14.39
C GLY A 55 4.61 -1.26 -13.75
N MET A 56 4.67 -1.31 -12.41
CA MET A 56 5.91 -1.41 -11.64
C MET A 56 6.04 -2.81 -11.01
N ASP A 57 7.22 -3.41 -11.06
CA ASP A 57 7.48 -4.63 -10.31
C ASP A 57 7.97 -4.35 -8.87
N LEU A 58 7.97 -5.38 -8.02
CA LEU A 58 8.41 -5.26 -6.63
C LEU A 58 9.88 -4.82 -6.53
N GLN A 59 10.75 -5.24 -7.45
CA GLN A 59 12.17 -4.87 -7.42
C GLN A 59 12.36 -3.39 -7.73
N GLN A 60 11.64 -2.86 -8.71
CA GLN A 60 11.61 -1.44 -9.04
C GLN A 60 11.07 -0.59 -7.89
N LEU A 61 10.02 -1.07 -7.21
CA LEU A 61 9.51 -0.40 -6.01
C LEU A 61 10.56 -0.35 -4.89
N LEU A 62 11.23 -1.48 -4.62
CA LEU A 62 12.28 -1.54 -3.60
C LEU A 62 13.46 -0.61 -3.93
N GLN A 63 13.89 -0.59 -5.19
CA GLN A 63 14.93 0.33 -5.67
C GLN A 63 14.52 1.80 -5.47
N LEU A 64 13.27 2.15 -5.82
CA LEU A 64 12.73 3.48 -5.60
C LEU A 64 12.72 3.86 -4.12
N ALA A 65 12.29 2.95 -3.23
CA ALA A 65 12.30 3.16 -1.79
C ALA A 65 13.73 3.38 -1.25
N SER A 66 14.72 2.63 -1.75
CA SER A 66 16.13 2.84 -1.41
C SER A 66 16.65 4.22 -1.85
N MET A 67 16.24 4.69 -3.03
CA MET A 67 16.61 6.03 -3.51
C MET A 67 15.94 7.14 -2.68
N MET A 68 14.68 6.97 -2.29
CA MET A 68 13.92 7.96 -1.52
C MET A 68 14.32 8.03 -0.04
N SER A 69 14.79 6.92 0.54
CA SER A 69 15.25 6.87 1.93
C SER A 69 16.65 7.47 2.14
N GLY A 70 17.34 7.90 1.07
CA GLY A 70 18.65 8.52 1.15
C GLY A 70 19.75 7.58 1.68
N ALA A 71 19.50 6.27 1.75
CA ALA A 71 20.51 5.31 2.10
C ALA A 71 21.46 5.10 0.90
N PRO A 72 22.76 5.46 1.00
CA PRO A 72 23.70 5.10 -0.04
C PRO A 72 23.78 3.57 -0.07
N ALA A 73 23.48 3.00 -1.24
CA ALA A 73 23.79 1.61 -1.54
C ALA A 73 25.32 1.44 -1.50
N GLY A 74 25.87 1.00 -0.37
CA GLY A 74 27.29 0.68 -0.24
C GLY A 74 27.99 1.35 0.94
N GLY A 75 27.76 0.83 2.15
CA GLY A 75 28.62 1.06 3.31
C GLY A 75 29.56 -0.13 3.53
N ASN A 76 30.48 -0.40 2.60
CA ASN A 76 31.66 -1.21 2.87
C ASN A 76 32.88 -0.54 2.23
N GLN A 77 33.53 0.34 2.99
CA GLN A 77 34.85 0.89 2.67
C GLN A 77 35.65 0.97 3.98
N GLY A 78 36.70 0.15 4.07
CA GLY A 78 37.80 0.29 5.05
C GLY A 78 37.70 -0.57 6.29
#